data_AF-A0A418Y1W2-F1
#
_entry.id   AF-A0A418Y1W2-F1
#
_cell.length_a   1.000
_cell.length_b   1.000
_cell.length_c   1.000
_cell.angle_alpha   90.00
_cell.angle_beta   90.00
_cell.angle_gamma   90.00
#
_symmetry.space_group_name_H-M   'P 1'
#
loop_
_entity.id
_entity.type
_entity.pdbx_description
1 polymer ?
#
loop_
_entity_poly.entity_id
_entity_poly.type
_entity_poly.pdbx_seq_one_letter_code
_entity_poly.pdbx_strand_id
1 'polypeptide(L)'
;MIGRQAWIGLIALFFTLPSPSQAREIWTDGVPDAYFQHFLDFYKADPSALGRWVNSMSKISTAQLDATLEALDTTQFTYLYPMEIKGFELSSHNGIAVDELSLMAVREGKLIPIPFQIDEYDKTGLIWIEGENDNPPEGKPGIFDDFDELAFMFRDGGWERYNPEQHPLEQGTLLEEIRLDSPRNQPRYIYLVRNNPERSRADYVQVDLEKGEISSTLMKLNYDPEDFTQIESMAPRLGPHANKNVFDNIYVNISTGILNQKLRVDLDTRKNIKAIPIAVKDGAVRASLLVKARIWYAYLPTFFSQKFQIDFYEQSVTIPSRFAIGSVKVLKFFLLFLREPRIHFAIDFHNLDGARLSFDQVYGDGQYGLVDGKMSAFETTMNATRLPGDWLHMDSNQGWEMFFSNHMPVVPNGLFDAFLNGVTMNMFYEDDTESTTDYERYPGATPRLGFQSEGLPRTVIDLLGAIPKLDYMNMDSLGEAIQALAEAEEKGAFEKYDKIVNARIRELNEEGRFTTVAAVADGFVADLDRMNFSGIPRDTFNGLVRQSILDSTIAPDQIHHGKVLQRMVALANQQGIDITRLRYATMDNTLWFPAWVGEGGASDFHWQVSHAPSAKPLGAVRAPSATAP
;
A
#
# COMPACT_ATOMS: atom_id res chain seq x y z
N MET A 1 19.54 -45.96 -48.80
CA MET A 1 19.04 -46.27 -47.44
C MET A 1 19.36 -45.12 -46.49
N ILE A 2 18.83 -43.94 -46.79
CA ILE A 2 19.02 -42.69 -46.06
C ILE A 2 17.63 -42.09 -46.07
N GLY A 3 16.98 -41.89 -44.92
CA GLY A 3 15.65 -41.25 -44.89
C GLY A 3 14.57 -41.83 -43.97
N ARG A 4 14.90 -42.68 -42.99
CA ARG A 4 13.88 -43.13 -42.01
C ARG A 4 14.25 -43.06 -40.52
N GLN A 5 15.45 -42.62 -40.17
CA GLN A 5 15.86 -42.44 -38.76
C GLN A 5 16.15 -40.98 -38.36
N ALA A 6 16.14 -40.04 -39.31
CA ALA A 6 16.33 -38.61 -39.03
C ALA A 6 15.03 -37.87 -38.63
N TRP A 7 13.87 -38.52 -38.73
CA TRP A 7 12.56 -37.90 -38.44
C TRP A 7 12.02 -38.20 -37.03
N ILE A 8 12.53 -39.23 -36.34
CA ILE A 8 12.06 -39.59 -35.00
C ILE A 8 12.75 -38.72 -33.92
N GLY A 9 13.95 -38.22 -34.18
CA GLY A 9 14.64 -37.26 -33.30
C GLY A 9 14.12 -35.82 -33.39
N LEU A 10 13.52 -35.42 -34.52
CA LEU A 10 12.97 -34.07 -34.72
C LEU A 10 11.55 -33.92 -34.19
N ILE A 11 10.76 -35.00 -34.13
CA ILE A 11 9.43 -34.98 -33.49
C ILE A 11 9.55 -35.04 -31.96
N ALA A 12 10.61 -35.65 -31.41
CA ALA A 12 10.90 -35.62 -29.98
C ALA A 12 11.38 -34.24 -29.48
N LEU A 13 11.84 -33.36 -30.37
CA LEU A 13 12.18 -31.95 -30.06
C LEU A 13 10.98 -30.99 -30.19
N PHE A 14 9.83 -31.47 -30.68
CA PHE A 14 8.57 -30.70 -30.75
C PHE A 14 7.52 -31.17 -29.72
N PHE A 15 7.87 -32.11 -28.83
CA PHE A 15 7.03 -32.55 -27.71
C PHE A 15 7.75 -32.53 -26.35
N THR A 16 8.77 -31.69 -26.18
CA THR A 16 8.88 -30.99 -24.88
C THR A 16 7.87 -29.86 -24.92
N LEU A 17 6.59 -30.24 -24.89
CA LEU A 17 5.58 -29.36 -24.34
C LEU A 17 6.15 -28.95 -22.97
N PRO A 18 6.23 -27.65 -22.61
CA PRO A 18 6.22 -27.33 -21.18
C PRO A 18 5.10 -28.18 -20.60
N SER A 19 5.40 -28.99 -19.57
CA SER A 19 4.38 -29.74 -18.83
C SER A 19 3.14 -28.86 -18.80
N PRO A 20 1.98 -29.31 -19.33
CA PRO A 20 0.85 -28.43 -19.55
C PRO A 20 0.66 -27.69 -18.25
N SER A 21 0.95 -26.38 -18.30
CA SER A 21 0.71 -25.43 -17.24
C SER A 21 -0.58 -25.89 -16.60
N GLN A 22 -0.56 -26.31 -15.34
CA GLN A 22 -1.77 -26.76 -14.69
C GLN A 22 -2.75 -25.61 -14.88
N ALA A 23 -3.73 -25.80 -15.75
CA ALA A 23 -4.58 -24.72 -16.19
C ALA A 23 -5.29 -24.25 -14.92
N ARG A 24 -5.29 -22.93 -14.69
CA ARG A 24 -6.00 -22.30 -13.58
C ARG A 24 -7.28 -23.07 -13.28
N GLU A 25 -7.51 -23.45 -12.03
CA GLU A 25 -8.75 -24.14 -11.67
C GLU A 25 -9.94 -23.21 -11.95
N ILE A 26 -10.62 -23.43 -13.08
CA ILE A 26 -11.84 -22.74 -13.44
C ILE A 26 -12.97 -23.46 -12.69
N TRP A 27 -13.57 -22.79 -11.71
CA TRP A 27 -14.72 -23.36 -11.03
C TRP A 27 -15.99 -23.04 -11.83
N THR A 28 -16.62 -24.10 -12.32
CA THR A 28 -17.78 -24.03 -13.21
C THR A 28 -19.11 -24.05 -12.46
N ASP A 29 -19.09 -24.48 -11.20
CA ASP A 29 -20.29 -24.57 -10.37
C ASP A 29 -20.75 -23.16 -10.01
N GLY A 30 -21.77 -22.70 -10.73
CA GLY A 30 -22.42 -21.42 -10.53
C GLY A 30 -23.89 -21.58 -10.15
N VAL A 31 -24.54 -20.46 -9.87
CA VAL A 31 -25.99 -20.42 -9.69
C VAL A 31 -26.71 -20.53 -11.05
N PRO A 32 -27.97 -20.97 -11.13
CA PRO A 32 -28.71 -21.03 -12.40
C PRO A 32 -28.79 -19.67 -13.10
N ASP A 33 -28.69 -19.64 -14.44
CA ASP A 33 -28.63 -18.39 -15.23
C ASP A 33 -29.76 -17.40 -14.94
N ALA A 34 -30.99 -17.89 -14.79
CA ALA A 34 -32.14 -17.02 -14.47
C ALA A 34 -31.98 -16.32 -13.11
N TYR A 35 -31.41 -17.02 -12.13
CA TYR A 35 -31.10 -16.44 -10.82
C TYR A 35 -29.93 -15.45 -10.93
N PHE A 36 -28.90 -15.81 -11.71
CA PHE A 36 -27.75 -14.94 -11.95
C PHE A 36 -28.14 -13.63 -12.64
N GLN A 37 -29.03 -13.65 -13.64
CA GLN A 37 -29.50 -12.43 -14.30
C GLN A 37 -30.25 -11.51 -13.32
N HIS A 38 -31.11 -12.08 -12.46
CA HIS A 38 -31.77 -11.29 -11.43
C HIS A 38 -30.77 -10.71 -10.41
N PHE A 39 -29.76 -11.47 -10.04
CA PHE A 39 -28.65 -10.99 -9.22
C PHE A 39 -27.91 -9.84 -9.91
N LEU A 40 -27.59 -9.94 -11.21
CA LEU A 40 -26.92 -8.88 -11.96
C LEU A 40 -27.73 -7.59 -12.02
N ASP A 41 -29.03 -7.68 -12.28
CA ASP A 41 -29.90 -6.49 -12.32
C ASP A 41 -29.94 -5.79 -10.95
N PHE A 42 -30.12 -6.57 -9.88
CA PHE A 42 -30.04 -6.07 -8.52
C PHE A 42 -28.67 -5.44 -8.21
N TYR A 43 -27.60 -6.08 -8.68
CA TYR A 43 -26.24 -5.66 -8.39
C TYR A 43 -25.82 -4.39 -9.14
N LYS A 44 -26.31 -4.18 -10.37
CA LYS A 44 -26.16 -2.92 -11.10
C LYS A 44 -26.84 -1.75 -10.39
N ALA A 45 -28.01 -2.01 -9.79
CA ALA A 45 -28.73 -1.03 -9.00
C ALA A 45 -28.02 -0.71 -7.68
N ASP A 46 -27.35 -1.70 -7.08
CA ASP A 46 -26.76 -1.58 -5.74
C ASP A 46 -25.49 -2.44 -5.58
N PRO A 47 -24.33 -1.99 -6.08
CA PRO A 47 -23.06 -2.72 -5.95
C PRO A 47 -22.60 -2.89 -4.49
N SER A 48 -23.08 -2.01 -3.61
CA SER A 48 -22.79 -2.10 -2.17
C SER A 48 -23.44 -3.30 -1.49
N ALA A 49 -24.38 -3.96 -2.17
CA ALA A 49 -25.01 -5.17 -1.68
C ALA A 49 -24.01 -6.32 -1.46
N LEU A 50 -22.82 -6.24 -2.06
CA LEU A 50 -21.76 -7.21 -1.87
C LEU A 50 -21.40 -7.42 -0.39
N GLY A 51 -21.13 -6.33 0.35
CA GLY A 51 -20.83 -6.38 1.77
C GLY A 51 -21.99 -6.90 2.62
N ARG A 52 -23.23 -6.74 2.14
CA ARG A 52 -24.44 -7.25 2.84
C ARG A 52 -24.71 -8.73 2.56
N TRP A 53 -24.27 -9.25 1.42
CA TRP A 53 -24.62 -10.59 0.93
C TRP A 53 -23.40 -11.41 0.52
N VAL A 54 -22.29 -11.28 1.24
CA VAL A 54 -21.01 -11.94 0.95
C VAL A 54 -21.16 -13.44 0.70
N ASN A 55 -21.99 -14.13 1.47
CA ASN A 55 -22.19 -15.59 1.32
C ASN A 55 -22.77 -15.99 -0.04
N SER A 56 -23.47 -15.09 -0.74
CA SER A 56 -24.01 -15.35 -2.07
C SER A 56 -22.91 -15.38 -3.13
N MET A 57 -21.83 -14.60 -2.97
CA MET A 57 -20.70 -14.57 -3.90
C MET A 57 -19.90 -15.86 -3.89
N SER A 58 -19.86 -16.58 -2.77
CA SER A 58 -19.19 -17.89 -2.70
C SER A 58 -19.78 -18.95 -3.64
N LYS A 59 -20.92 -18.66 -4.28
CA LYS A 59 -21.68 -19.61 -5.12
C LYS A 59 -21.68 -19.28 -6.62
N ILE A 60 -21.05 -18.18 -7.03
CA ILE A 60 -20.99 -17.81 -8.46
C ILE A 60 -19.78 -18.48 -9.11
N SER A 61 -19.91 -18.89 -10.37
CA SER A 61 -18.78 -19.43 -11.16
C SER A 61 -17.79 -18.36 -11.58
N THR A 62 -16.60 -18.74 -12.08
CA THR A 62 -15.64 -17.77 -12.65
C THR A 62 -16.27 -16.93 -13.76
N ALA A 63 -17.01 -17.58 -14.68
CA ALA A 63 -17.68 -16.88 -15.77
C ALA A 63 -18.77 -15.90 -15.28
N GLN A 64 -19.44 -16.22 -14.18
CA GLN A 64 -20.41 -15.33 -13.55
C GLN A 64 -19.75 -14.17 -12.82
N LEU A 65 -18.57 -14.36 -12.21
CA LEU A 65 -17.79 -13.26 -11.68
C LEU A 65 -17.35 -12.32 -12.82
N ASP A 66 -16.80 -12.85 -13.91
CA ASP A 66 -16.37 -12.05 -15.06
C ASP A 66 -17.54 -11.28 -15.69
N ALA A 67 -18.69 -11.94 -15.88
CA ALA A 67 -19.90 -11.28 -16.36
C ALA A 67 -20.39 -10.17 -15.42
N THR A 68 -20.16 -10.31 -14.11
CA THR A 68 -20.48 -9.28 -13.10
C THR A 68 -19.59 -8.05 -13.26
N LEU A 69 -18.30 -8.27 -13.47
CA LEU A 69 -17.32 -7.20 -13.68
C LEU A 69 -17.60 -6.42 -14.97
N GLU A 70 -17.88 -7.14 -16.05
CA GLU A 70 -18.25 -6.55 -17.35
C GLU A 70 -19.57 -5.78 -17.24
N ALA A 71 -20.58 -6.37 -16.59
CA ALA A 71 -21.88 -5.74 -16.37
C ALA A 71 -21.79 -4.44 -15.56
N LEU A 72 -20.80 -4.34 -14.68
CA LEU A 72 -20.52 -3.14 -13.92
C LEU A 72 -19.54 -2.21 -14.60
N ASP A 73 -18.93 -2.54 -15.75
CA ASP A 73 -17.81 -1.78 -16.34
C ASP A 73 -16.70 -1.53 -15.31
N THR A 74 -16.15 -2.65 -14.81
CA THR A 74 -15.05 -2.70 -13.85
C THR A 74 -14.03 -3.76 -14.27
N THR A 75 -12.79 -3.64 -13.82
CA THR A 75 -11.79 -4.71 -13.87
C THR A 75 -11.74 -5.41 -12.51
N GLN A 76 -11.03 -6.54 -12.39
CA GLN A 76 -10.76 -7.16 -11.09
C GLN A 76 -10.13 -6.17 -10.10
N PHE A 77 -9.28 -5.27 -10.59
CA PHE A 77 -8.70 -4.20 -9.79
C PHE A 77 -9.74 -3.15 -9.41
N THR A 78 -10.38 -2.48 -10.39
CA THR A 78 -11.26 -1.33 -10.10
C THR A 78 -12.57 -1.70 -9.43
N TYR A 79 -12.99 -2.97 -9.50
CA TYR A 79 -14.19 -3.47 -8.85
C TYR A 79 -14.15 -3.37 -7.32
N LEU A 80 -13.00 -3.64 -6.72
CA LEU A 80 -12.83 -3.58 -5.27
C LEU A 80 -11.73 -2.57 -4.90
N TYR A 81 -11.52 -1.56 -5.75
CA TYR A 81 -10.54 -0.51 -5.50
C TYR A 81 -11.13 0.56 -4.56
N PRO A 82 -10.49 0.81 -3.40
CA PRO A 82 -10.84 1.93 -2.54
C PRO A 82 -10.34 3.24 -3.16
N MET A 83 -11.24 4.21 -3.22
CA MET A 83 -10.95 5.59 -3.57
C MET A 83 -10.73 6.39 -2.30
N GLU A 84 -9.78 7.33 -2.35
CA GLU A 84 -9.52 8.27 -1.28
C GLU A 84 -9.49 9.68 -1.84
N ILE A 85 -10.08 10.63 -1.11
CA ILE A 85 -9.96 12.07 -1.36
C ILE A 85 -9.49 12.70 -0.06
N LYS A 86 -8.42 13.48 -0.12
CA LYS A 86 -7.91 14.17 1.06
C LYS A 86 -8.73 15.43 1.32
N GLY A 87 -8.90 15.80 2.59
CA GLY A 87 -9.75 16.91 3.02
C GLY A 87 -9.40 18.25 2.34
N PHE A 88 -8.11 18.51 2.14
CA PHE A 88 -7.64 19.72 1.45
C PHE A 88 -8.12 19.84 -0.02
N GLU A 89 -8.46 18.72 -0.68
CA GLU A 89 -9.04 18.71 -2.03
C GLU A 89 -10.52 19.13 -2.02
N LEU A 90 -11.15 19.10 -0.84
CA LEU A 90 -12.53 19.47 -0.56
C LEU A 90 -12.61 20.67 0.40
N SER A 91 -11.60 21.54 0.40
CA SER A 91 -11.43 22.60 1.40
C SER A 91 -12.61 23.58 1.54
N SER A 92 -13.48 23.68 0.52
CA SER A 92 -14.72 24.48 0.58
C SER A 92 -15.74 23.95 1.58
N HIS A 93 -15.58 22.70 2.02
CA HIS A 93 -16.50 21.99 2.90
C HIS A 93 -15.93 21.84 4.32
N ASN A 94 -14.77 22.43 4.61
CA ASN A 94 -14.18 22.42 5.94
C ASN A 94 -15.09 23.11 6.98
N GLY A 95 -15.05 22.60 8.21
CA GLY A 95 -15.86 23.10 9.31
C GLY A 95 -17.27 22.51 9.39
N ILE A 96 -17.63 21.64 8.44
CA ILE A 96 -18.89 20.87 8.49
C ILE A 96 -18.67 19.66 9.42
N ALA A 97 -19.65 19.37 10.28
CA ALA A 97 -19.58 18.19 11.12
C ALA A 97 -19.67 16.91 10.26
N VAL A 98 -18.83 15.92 10.55
CA VAL A 98 -18.71 14.72 9.71
C VAL A 98 -20.00 13.90 9.66
N ASP A 99 -20.81 13.95 10.72
CA ASP A 99 -22.10 13.26 10.84
C ASP A 99 -23.20 13.87 9.95
N GLU A 100 -23.06 15.14 9.59
CA GLU A 100 -23.93 15.83 8.64
C GLU A 100 -23.63 15.44 7.19
N LEU A 101 -22.49 14.83 6.90
CA LEU A 101 -22.08 14.46 5.55
C LEU A 101 -22.58 13.07 5.16
N SER A 102 -22.78 12.89 3.86
CA SER A 102 -23.16 11.62 3.23
C SER A 102 -22.68 11.59 1.78
N LEU A 103 -22.46 10.39 1.25
CA LEU A 103 -22.20 10.19 -0.18
C LEU A 103 -23.38 9.50 -0.86
N MET A 104 -23.72 9.97 -2.06
CA MET A 104 -24.76 9.37 -2.90
C MET A 104 -24.27 9.19 -4.33
N ALA A 105 -24.89 8.27 -5.06
CA ALA A 105 -24.68 8.05 -6.49
C ALA A 105 -26.03 7.94 -7.20
N VAL A 106 -26.09 8.33 -8.48
CA VAL A 106 -27.29 8.10 -9.30
C VAL A 106 -27.28 6.66 -9.81
N ARG A 107 -28.31 5.90 -9.44
CA ARG A 107 -28.55 4.52 -9.89
C ARG A 107 -30.02 4.34 -10.21
N GLU A 108 -30.31 3.72 -11.34
CA GLU A 108 -31.67 3.51 -11.85
C GLU A 108 -32.54 4.78 -11.76
N GLY A 109 -31.97 5.94 -12.14
CA GLY A 109 -32.64 7.23 -12.11
C GLY A 109 -32.95 7.78 -10.71
N LYS A 110 -32.26 7.31 -9.65
CA LYS A 110 -32.43 7.81 -8.28
C LYS A 110 -31.09 8.06 -7.61
N LEU A 111 -31.03 9.05 -6.72
CA LEU A 111 -29.92 9.19 -5.79
C LEU A 111 -30.06 8.13 -4.70
N ILE A 112 -29.07 7.26 -4.57
CA ILE A 112 -28.99 6.26 -3.52
C ILE A 112 -27.76 6.50 -2.64
N PRO A 113 -27.83 6.27 -1.32
CA PRO A 113 -26.67 6.41 -0.45
C PRO A 113 -25.64 5.31 -0.75
N ILE A 114 -24.37 5.68 -0.79
CA ILE A 114 -23.26 4.73 -0.94
C ILE A 114 -22.44 4.63 0.36
N PRO A 115 -21.74 3.51 0.60
CA PRO A 115 -20.82 3.40 1.73
C PRO A 115 -19.69 4.41 1.59
N PHE A 116 -19.36 5.05 2.71
CA PHE A 116 -18.24 5.96 2.80
C PHE A 116 -17.78 6.03 4.26
N GLN A 117 -16.56 6.52 4.45
CA GLN A 117 -16.06 6.89 5.76
C GLN A 117 -15.20 8.14 5.66
N ILE A 118 -15.11 8.87 6.78
CA ILE A 118 -14.19 9.98 6.95
C ILE A 118 -13.23 9.55 8.06
N ASP A 119 -11.97 9.41 7.70
CA ASP A 119 -10.91 9.02 8.61
C ASP A 119 -10.10 10.23 9.04
N GLU A 120 -9.91 10.34 10.34
CA GLU A 120 -9.20 11.43 11.02
C GLU A 120 -7.87 10.87 11.53
N TYR A 121 -6.81 11.67 11.51
CA TYR A 121 -5.46 11.21 11.87
C TYR A 121 -4.88 11.99 13.05
N ASP A 122 -3.88 11.41 13.73
CA ASP A 122 -3.06 12.12 14.70
C ASP A 122 -1.88 12.84 14.02
N LYS A 123 -1.17 13.70 14.75
CA LYS A 123 -0.01 14.44 14.22
C LYS A 123 1.15 13.57 13.70
N THR A 124 1.14 12.28 13.95
CA THR A 124 2.12 11.32 13.39
C THR A 124 1.61 10.59 12.16
N GLY A 125 0.37 10.87 11.75
CA GLY A 125 -0.31 10.23 10.63
C GLY A 125 -0.82 8.82 10.96
N LEU A 126 -1.05 8.49 12.23
CA LEU A 126 -1.79 7.27 12.58
C LEU A 126 -3.27 7.60 12.66
N ILE A 127 -4.14 6.65 12.33
CA ILE A 127 -5.59 6.79 12.51
C ILE A 127 -5.89 7.25 13.94
N TRP A 128 -6.69 8.30 14.07
CA TRP A 128 -7.04 8.88 15.36
C TRP A 128 -8.22 8.14 15.97
N ILE A 129 -7.99 7.59 17.16
CA ILE A 129 -8.96 6.90 17.99
C ILE A 129 -8.89 7.54 19.37
N GLU A 130 -10.01 8.10 19.82
CA GLU A 130 -10.10 8.82 21.08
C GLU A 130 -9.59 7.96 22.25
N GLY A 131 -8.61 8.48 22.99
CA GLY A 131 -8.01 7.81 24.15
C GLY A 131 -6.87 6.83 23.84
N GLU A 132 -6.65 6.48 22.57
CA GLU A 132 -5.72 5.41 22.18
C GLU A 132 -4.43 5.92 21.52
N ASN A 133 -4.41 7.11 20.92
CA ASN A 133 -3.21 7.69 20.32
C ASN A 133 -2.28 8.36 21.36
N ASP A 134 -0.96 8.33 21.10
CA ASP A 134 0.04 9.01 21.94
C ASP A 134 0.15 10.51 21.60
N ASN A 135 -0.33 10.91 20.42
CA ASN A 135 -0.28 12.26 19.90
C ASN A 135 -1.70 12.85 19.78
N PRO A 136 -1.84 14.18 19.88
CA PRO A 136 -3.13 14.83 19.66
C PRO A 136 -3.63 14.60 18.22
N PRO A 137 -4.95 14.72 17.98
CA PRO A 137 -5.50 14.73 16.64
C PRO A 137 -4.84 15.82 15.79
N GLU A 138 -4.65 15.53 14.51
CA GLU A 138 -4.34 16.52 13.49
C GLU A 138 -5.68 17.09 13.01
N GLY A 139 -5.94 18.37 13.30
CA GLY A 139 -7.25 18.97 13.03
C GLY A 139 -8.20 18.91 14.22
N LYS A 140 -9.51 18.94 13.94
CA LYS A 140 -10.56 18.97 14.97
C LYS A 140 -11.47 17.75 14.86
N PRO A 141 -11.42 16.82 15.83
CA PRO A 141 -12.28 15.65 15.85
C PRO A 141 -13.77 15.93 15.63
N GLY A 142 -14.39 15.13 14.78
CA GLY A 142 -15.79 15.19 14.37
C GLY A 142 -16.13 16.32 13.40
N ILE A 143 -15.14 17.10 12.95
CA ILE A 143 -15.33 18.23 12.04
C ILE A 143 -14.44 18.04 10.82
N PHE A 144 -15.05 17.97 9.64
CA PHE A 144 -14.33 17.80 8.39
C PHE A 144 -13.32 18.94 8.20
N ASP A 145 -12.06 18.60 8.01
CA ASP A 145 -10.99 19.55 7.77
C ASP A 145 -9.94 19.06 6.76
N ASP A 146 -8.86 19.83 6.57
CA ASP A 146 -7.83 19.58 5.56
C ASP A 146 -7.08 18.25 5.77
N PHE A 147 -7.09 17.70 7.00
CA PHE A 147 -6.30 16.54 7.41
C PHE A 147 -7.07 15.22 7.32
N ASP A 148 -8.38 15.30 7.15
CA ASP A 148 -9.23 14.13 7.04
C ASP A 148 -9.10 13.46 5.67
N GLU A 149 -9.59 12.22 5.60
CA GLU A 149 -9.63 11.44 4.38
C GLU A 149 -11.02 10.85 4.16
N LEU A 150 -11.63 11.19 3.03
CA LEU A 150 -12.87 10.61 2.57
C LEU A 150 -12.57 9.35 1.76
N ALA A 151 -12.96 8.18 2.27
CA ALA A 151 -12.81 6.89 1.60
C ALA A 151 -14.17 6.31 1.16
N PHE A 152 -14.19 5.66 -0.01
CA PHE A 152 -15.35 5.01 -0.64
C PHE A 152 -14.87 4.02 -1.72
N MET A 153 -15.75 3.20 -2.31
CA MET A 153 -15.33 2.24 -3.36
C MET A 153 -15.61 2.79 -4.77
N PHE A 154 -14.69 2.56 -5.72
CA PHE A 154 -14.86 3.00 -7.11
C PHE A 154 -16.16 2.44 -7.74
N ARG A 155 -16.45 1.17 -7.50
CA ARG A 155 -17.65 0.49 -8.04
C ARG A 155 -18.97 1.12 -7.59
N ASP A 156 -18.99 1.80 -6.44
CA ASP A 156 -20.21 2.34 -5.86
C ASP A 156 -20.68 3.61 -6.62
N GLY A 157 -19.80 4.27 -7.37
CA GLY A 157 -20.11 5.43 -8.20
C GLY A 157 -20.98 5.13 -9.44
N GLY A 158 -21.96 6.00 -9.69
CA GLY A 158 -22.96 5.86 -10.76
C GLY A 158 -22.45 6.29 -12.13
N TRP A 159 -22.91 5.63 -13.20
CA TRP A 159 -22.60 6.06 -14.57
C TRP A 159 -23.38 7.30 -14.98
N GLU A 160 -24.61 7.42 -14.48
CA GLU A 160 -25.48 8.53 -14.78
C GLU A 160 -25.08 9.74 -13.95
N ARG A 161 -24.95 10.89 -14.62
CA ARG A 161 -24.72 12.16 -13.95
C ARG A 161 -26.05 12.69 -13.40
N TYR A 162 -26.00 13.29 -12.23
CA TYR A 162 -27.13 13.94 -11.58
C TYR A 162 -27.81 14.97 -12.49
N ASN A 163 -29.13 14.85 -12.59
CA ASN A 163 -30.01 15.80 -13.21
C ASN A 163 -31.14 16.10 -12.22
N PRO A 164 -31.28 17.35 -11.73
CA PRO A 164 -32.26 17.70 -10.71
C PRO A 164 -33.72 17.49 -11.13
N GLU A 165 -34.02 17.50 -12.43
CA GLU A 165 -35.38 17.24 -12.94
C GLU A 165 -35.73 15.75 -12.91
N GLN A 166 -34.72 14.88 -13.02
CA GLN A 166 -34.89 13.44 -13.13
C GLN A 166 -34.60 12.73 -11.81
N HIS A 167 -33.69 13.26 -11.00
CA HIS A 167 -33.13 12.63 -9.81
C HIS A 167 -33.38 13.53 -8.58
N PRO A 168 -34.63 13.80 -8.19
CA PRO A 168 -34.90 14.72 -7.08
C PRO A 168 -34.27 14.22 -5.76
N LEU A 169 -33.64 15.14 -5.03
CA LEU A 169 -33.18 14.88 -3.66
C LEU A 169 -34.30 15.25 -2.68
N GLU A 170 -34.81 14.27 -1.94
CA GLU A 170 -35.94 14.50 -1.00
C GLU A 170 -35.53 15.33 0.23
N GLN A 171 -34.31 15.11 0.74
CA GLN A 171 -33.78 15.77 1.94
C GLN A 171 -32.28 16.04 1.83
N GLY A 172 -31.83 17.13 2.44
CA GLY A 172 -30.44 17.56 2.43
C GLY A 172 -30.09 18.47 1.26
N THR A 173 -28.79 18.74 1.10
CA THR A 173 -28.24 19.64 0.08
C THR A 173 -27.03 19.01 -0.59
N LEU A 174 -27.02 18.95 -1.91
CA LEU A 174 -25.85 18.57 -2.70
C LEU A 174 -24.76 19.64 -2.58
N LEU A 175 -23.60 19.24 -2.05
CA LEU A 175 -22.46 20.12 -1.84
C LEU A 175 -21.48 20.08 -3.00
N GLU A 176 -21.14 18.89 -3.48
CA GLU A 176 -20.04 18.65 -4.41
C GLU A 176 -20.39 17.52 -5.39
N GLU A 177 -20.10 17.70 -6.67
CA GLU A 177 -20.02 16.58 -7.62
C GLU A 177 -18.58 16.11 -7.71
N ILE A 178 -18.37 14.80 -7.58
CA ILE A 178 -17.04 14.20 -7.71
C ILE A 178 -17.09 13.21 -8.87
N ARG A 179 -16.20 13.41 -9.83
CA ARG A 179 -16.03 12.49 -10.96
C ARG A 179 -14.91 11.50 -10.65
N LEU A 180 -15.18 10.23 -10.88
CA LEU A 180 -14.22 9.14 -10.76
C LEU A 180 -13.76 8.74 -12.16
N ASP A 181 -12.47 8.75 -12.39
CA ASP A 181 -11.86 8.40 -13.68
C ASP A 181 -10.96 7.17 -13.50
N SER A 182 -11.04 6.23 -14.44
CA SER A 182 -10.17 5.05 -14.52
C SER A 182 -9.67 4.92 -15.96
N PRO A 183 -8.40 4.59 -16.20
CA PRO A 183 -7.90 4.33 -17.55
C PRO A 183 -8.61 3.19 -18.29
N ARG A 184 -9.33 2.31 -17.57
CA ARG A 184 -9.94 1.08 -18.09
C ARG A 184 -11.47 1.08 -18.04
N ASN A 185 -12.10 2.08 -17.45
CA ASN A 185 -13.57 2.12 -17.26
C ASN A 185 -14.14 3.47 -17.64
N GLN A 186 -15.45 3.52 -17.91
CA GLN A 186 -16.15 4.78 -18.10
C GLN A 186 -16.15 5.61 -16.81
N PRO A 187 -16.21 6.95 -16.92
CA PRO A 187 -16.31 7.82 -15.77
C PRO A 187 -17.52 7.48 -14.91
N ARG A 188 -17.36 7.62 -13.60
CA ARG A 188 -18.45 7.52 -12.62
C ARG A 188 -18.62 8.82 -11.87
N TYR A 189 -19.76 8.96 -11.23
CA TYR A 189 -20.14 10.15 -10.48
C TYR A 189 -20.65 9.76 -9.11
N ILE A 190 -20.17 10.51 -8.12
CA ILE A 190 -20.69 10.51 -6.75
C ILE A 190 -20.92 11.94 -6.30
N TYR A 191 -21.67 12.08 -5.23
CA TYR A 191 -22.17 13.35 -4.76
C TYR A 191 -22.01 13.47 -3.25
N LEU A 192 -21.32 14.50 -2.78
CA LEU A 192 -21.29 14.87 -1.38
C LEU A 192 -22.58 15.59 -1.03
N VAL A 193 -23.29 15.10 -0.01
CA VAL A 193 -24.60 15.60 0.40
C VAL A 193 -24.57 15.91 1.90
N ARG A 194 -25.08 17.07 2.27
CA ARG A 194 -25.22 17.51 3.67
C ARG A 194 -26.64 17.33 4.18
N ASN A 195 -26.79 16.93 5.44
CA ASN A 195 -28.06 16.82 6.16
C ASN A 195 -29.10 15.91 5.47
N ASN A 196 -28.64 14.94 4.68
CA ASN A 196 -29.48 13.84 4.25
C ASN A 196 -29.40 12.74 5.33
N PRO A 197 -30.52 12.12 5.76
CA PRO A 197 -30.51 11.10 6.81
C PRO A 197 -30.26 9.68 6.28
N GLU A 198 -30.31 9.45 4.97
CA GLU A 198 -30.13 8.13 4.38
C GLU A 198 -28.66 7.70 4.44
N ARG A 199 -28.42 6.45 4.80
CA ARG A 199 -27.08 5.86 4.88
C ARG A 199 -27.10 4.47 4.28
N SER A 200 -26.03 4.11 3.58
CA SER A 200 -25.83 2.73 3.17
C SER A 200 -25.62 1.86 4.41
N ARG A 201 -26.08 0.62 4.35
CA ARG A 201 -25.85 -0.40 5.39
C ARG A 201 -24.76 -1.40 4.99
N ALA A 202 -24.04 -1.15 3.90
CA ALA A 202 -22.91 -2.00 3.56
C ALA A 202 -21.77 -1.74 4.55
N ASP A 203 -21.07 -2.83 4.83
CA ASP A 203 -19.90 -2.89 5.67
C ASP A 203 -19.02 -3.95 5.01
N TYR A 204 -17.87 -3.53 4.49
CA TYR A 204 -17.01 -4.38 3.67
C TYR A 204 -15.99 -5.18 4.48
N VAL A 205 -15.71 -4.76 5.72
CA VAL A 205 -14.70 -5.37 6.57
C VAL A 205 -15.16 -5.30 8.02
N GLN A 206 -15.29 -6.48 8.64
CA GLN A 206 -15.69 -6.61 10.04
C GLN A 206 -14.50 -7.04 10.88
N VAL A 207 -14.33 -6.40 12.03
CA VAL A 207 -13.26 -6.71 12.98
C VAL A 207 -13.82 -7.00 14.37
N ASP A 208 -13.40 -8.11 14.95
CA ASP A 208 -13.61 -8.44 16.36
C ASP A 208 -12.25 -8.60 17.03
N LEU A 209 -11.77 -7.52 17.67
CA LEU A 209 -10.47 -7.52 18.34
C LEU A 209 -10.39 -8.49 19.51
N GLU A 210 -11.50 -8.71 20.23
CA GLU A 210 -11.53 -9.59 21.40
C GLU A 210 -11.40 -11.06 21.01
N LYS A 211 -11.99 -11.43 19.87
CA LYS A 211 -11.85 -12.78 19.31
C LYS A 211 -10.66 -12.94 18.38
N GLY A 212 -10.04 -11.84 17.95
CA GLY A 212 -8.96 -11.85 16.98
C GLY A 212 -9.44 -12.26 15.58
N GLU A 213 -10.63 -11.81 15.17
CA GLU A 213 -11.22 -12.15 13.87
C GLU A 213 -11.33 -10.91 12.97
N ILE A 214 -10.92 -11.06 11.71
CA ILE A 214 -11.13 -10.08 10.64
C ILE A 214 -11.81 -10.79 9.48
N SER A 215 -12.88 -10.20 8.94
CA SER A 215 -13.65 -10.79 7.87
C SER A 215 -14.02 -9.73 6.84
N SER A 216 -13.58 -9.92 5.60
CA SER A 216 -14.02 -9.15 4.45
C SER A 216 -14.93 -9.98 3.53
N THR A 217 -15.33 -9.42 2.39
CA THR A 217 -16.00 -10.18 1.33
C THR A 217 -15.14 -11.32 0.77
N LEU A 218 -13.83 -11.11 0.65
CA LEU A 218 -12.92 -12.05 -0.01
C LEU A 218 -12.10 -12.92 0.92
N MET A 219 -11.86 -12.49 2.16
CA MET A 219 -10.98 -13.21 3.09
C MET A 219 -11.55 -13.26 4.50
N LYS A 220 -11.15 -14.30 5.24
CA LYS A 220 -11.27 -14.35 6.69
C LYS A 220 -9.88 -14.58 7.28
N LEU A 221 -9.52 -13.82 8.30
CA LEU A 221 -8.28 -13.93 9.04
C LEU A 221 -8.59 -14.07 10.54
N ASN A 222 -7.95 -15.02 11.20
CA ASN A 222 -7.99 -15.21 12.65
C ASN A 222 -6.57 -15.11 13.19
N TYR A 223 -6.40 -14.49 14.35
CA TYR A 223 -5.11 -14.27 15.00
C TYR A 223 -5.27 -14.29 16.52
N ASP A 224 -4.16 -14.44 17.26
CA ASP A 224 -4.17 -14.34 18.73
C ASP A 224 -4.50 -12.89 19.17
N PRO A 225 -5.60 -12.63 19.89
CA PRO A 225 -5.96 -11.29 20.36
C PRO A 225 -4.85 -10.56 21.13
N GLU A 226 -3.94 -11.29 21.76
CA GLU A 226 -2.80 -10.72 22.50
C GLU A 226 -1.55 -10.50 21.64
N ASP A 227 -1.49 -11.04 20.43
CA ASP A 227 -0.34 -10.91 19.51
C ASP A 227 -0.73 -11.13 18.04
N PHE A 228 -0.87 -10.02 17.31
CA PHE A 228 -1.20 -9.99 15.88
C PHE A 228 -0.18 -10.72 15.00
N THR A 229 1.04 -10.97 15.48
CA THR A 229 2.02 -11.77 14.71
C THR A 229 1.68 -13.26 14.70
N GLN A 230 0.82 -13.71 15.60
CA GLN A 230 0.38 -15.10 15.71
C GLN A 230 -0.92 -15.28 14.92
N ILE A 231 -0.79 -15.38 13.60
CA ILE A 231 -1.92 -15.67 12.71
C ILE A 231 -2.34 -17.13 12.89
N GLU A 232 -3.59 -17.35 13.26
CA GLU A 232 -4.17 -18.68 13.44
C GLU A 232 -4.73 -19.24 12.12
N SER A 233 -5.27 -18.40 11.26
CA SER A 233 -5.66 -18.84 9.93
C SER A 233 -5.91 -17.66 9.03
N MET A 234 -5.64 -17.80 7.75
CA MET A 234 -6.16 -16.93 6.71
C MET A 234 -6.77 -17.80 5.62
N ALA A 235 -7.99 -17.52 5.21
CA ALA A 235 -8.70 -18.30 4.22
C ALA A 235 -9.43 -17.41 3.20
N PRO A 236 -9.38 -17.75 1.89
CA PRO A 236 -10.22 -17.10 0.89
C PRO A 236 -11.69 -17.47 1.13
N ARG A 237 -12.62 -16.61 0.74
CA ARG A 237 -14.07 -16.84 0.84
C ARG A 237 -14.73 -17.15 -0.51
N LEU A 238 -13.98 -17.02 -1.59
CA LEU A 238 -14.42 -17.32 -2.95
C LEU A 238 -13.66 -18.52 -3.52
N GLY A 239 -14.30 -19.19 -4.48
CA GLY A 239 -13.69 -20.27 -5.26
C GLY A 239 -13.75 -21.65 -4.59
N PRO A 240 -13.19 -22.68 -5.26
CA PRO A 240 -13.29 -24.07 -4.84
C PRO A 240 -12.53 -24.39 -3.53
N HIS A 241 -11.62 -23.51 -3.14
CA HIS A 241 -10.84 -23.61 -1.89
C HIS A 241 -11.32 -22.62 -0.82
N ALA A 242 -12.55 -22.09 -0.95
CA ALA A 242 -13.14 -21.23 0.06
C ALA A 242 -13.11 -21.88 1.46
N ASN A 243 -12.73 -21.09 2.46
CA ASN A 243 -12.57 -21.46 3.86
C ASN A 243 -11.44 -22.46 4.16
N LYS A 244 -10.59 -22.80 3.19
CA LYS A 244 -9.35 -23.54 3.46
C LYS A 244 -8.28 -22.58 3.93
N ASN A 245 -7.59 -22.95 5.01
CA ASN A 245 -6.48 -22.15 5.52
C ASN A 245 -5.31 -22.21 4.53
N VAL A 246 -4.80 -21.03 4.13
CA VAL A 246 -3.70 -20.89 3.17
C VAL A 246 -2.41 -20.37 3.83
N PHE A 247 -2.45 -20.13 5.14
CA PHE A 247 -1.42 -19.41 5.86
C PHE A 247 -1.04 -20.16 7.13
N ASP A 248 0.24 -20.47 7.29
CA ASP A 248 0.76 -21.07 8.52
C ASP A 248 1.24 -19.99 9.49
N ASN A 249 2.23 -19.19 9.16
CA ASN A 249 2.82 -18.29 10.16
C ASN A 249 3.42 -17.01 9.58
N ILE A 250 3.54 -15.97 10.42
CA ILE A 250 4.36 -14.78 10.16
C ILE A 250 5.58 -14.84 11.07
N TYR A 251 6.74 -14.99 10.46
CA TYR A 251 8.00 -15.04 11.18
C TYR A 251 8.85 -13.81 10.90
N VAL A 252 9.20 -13.10 11.97
CA VAL A 252 10.20 -12.03 11.91
C VAL A 252 11.31 -12.38 12.88
N ASN A 253 12.54 -12.37 12.40
CA ASN A 253 13.75 -12.52 13.18
C ASN A 253 14.70 -11.35 12.94
N ILE A 254 15.17 -10.75 14.04
CA ILE A 254 16.22 -9.74 14.02
C ILE A 254 17.40 -10.30 14.81
N SER A 255 18.43 -10.74 14.09
CA SER A 255 19.70 -11.17 14.66
C SER A 255 20.70 -10.01 14.66
N THR A 256 21.32 -9.67 15.79
CA THR A 256 22.31 -8.58 15.86
C THR A 256 23.40 -8.81 16.90
N GLY A 257 24.61 -8.28 16.68
CA GLY A 257 25.69 -8.32 17.65
C GLY A 257 25.51 -7.34 18.83
N ILE A 258 25.73 -7.81 20.06
CA ILE A 258 25.80 -6.99 21.28
C ILE A 258 27.26 -6.89 21.73
N LEU A 259 27.77 -5.67 21.94
CA LEU A 259 29.14 -5.38 22.43
C LEU A 259 30.33 -5.85 21.55
N ASN A 260 30.21 -6.89 20.72
CA ASN A 260 31.07 -7.23 19.58
C ASN A 260 30.31 -8.15 18.58
N GLN A 261 30.93 -8.53 17.45
CA GLN A 261 30.29 -9.39 16.42
C GLN A 261 30.08 -10.86 16.87
N LYS A 262 30.78 -11.32 17.92
CA LYS A 262 30.79 -12.73 18.35
C LYS A 262 29.66 -13.09 19.31
N LEU A 263 29.07 -12.10 19.98
CA LEU A 263 27.91 -12.29 20.85
C LEU A 263 26.68 -11.75 20.12
N ARG A 264 25.97 -12.62 19.41
CA ARG A 264 24.74 -12.26 18.71
C ARG A 264 23.52 -12.56 19.57
N VAL A 265 22.49 -11.75 19.41
CA VAL A 265 21.17 -11.94 19.98
C VAL A 265 20.18 -12.03 18.85
N ASP A 266 19.29 -13.01 18.96
CA ASP A 266 18.19 -13.25 18.04
C ASP A 266 16.89 -12.84 18.73
N LEU A 267 16.17 -11.92 18.10
CA LEU A 267 14.89 -11.42 18.55
C LEU A 267 13.83 -11.87 17.55
N ASP A 268 12.92 -12.75 17.96
CA ASP A 268 11.90 -13.32 17.08
C ASP A 268 10.45 -13.00 17.51
N THR A 269 9.47 -13.17 16.61
CA THR A 269 8.03 -12.96 16.89
C THR A 269 7.44 -13.96 17.88
N ARG A 270 8.14 -15.04 18.22
CA ARG A 270 7.65 -16.07 19.14
C ARG A 270 8.03 -15.79 20.59
N LYS A 271 9.16 -15.14 20.81
CA LYS A 271 9.75 -14.94 22.15
C LYS A 271 9.91 -13.47 22.51
N ASN A 272 10.23 -12.62 21.54
CA ASN A 272 10.78 -11.29 21.79
C ASN A 272 9.89 -10.18 21.24
N ILE A 273 9.32 -10.34 20.05
CA ILE A 273 8.58 -9.31 19.36
C ILE A 273 7.09 -9.63 19.51
N LYS A 274 6.33 -8.74 20.16
CA LYS A 274 4.87 -8.84 20.25
C LYS A 274 4.22 -7.65 19.56
N ALA A 275 3.22 -7.90 18.73
CA ALA A 275 2.44 -6.85 18.09
C ALA A 275 1.01 -6.87 18.64
N ILE A 276 0.71 -6.04 19.62
CA ILE A 276 -0.56 -6.09 20.35
C ILE A 276 -1.57 -5.16 19.67
N PRO A 277 -2.68 -5.64 19.10
CA PRO A 277 -3.78 -4.76 18.67
C PRO A 277 -4.34 -4.04 19.89
N ILE A 278 -4.37 -2.70 19.85
CA ILE A 278 -4.86 -1.90 20.98
C ILE A 278 -6.20 -1.25 20.68
N ALA A 279 -6.48 -0.95 19.41
CA ALA A 279 -7.72 -0.29 19.01
C ALA A 279 -8.03 -0.54 17.53
N VAL A 280 -9.29 -0.37 17.15
CA VAL A 280 -9.75 -0.42 15.76
C VAL A 280 -10.71 0.74 15.50
N LYS A 281 -10.53 1.40 14.35
CA LYS A 281 -11.55 2.25 13.74
C LYS A 281 -12.24 1.42 12.68
N ASP A 282 -13.46 0.96 12.99
CA ASP A 282 -14.26 0.12 12.09
C ASP A 282 -15.20 1.01 11.26
N GLY A 283 -14.95 1.11 9.95
CA GLY A 283 -15.65 1.97 9.01
C GLY A 283 -16.28 1.17 7.86
N ALA A 284 -17.23 1.76 7.14
CA ALA A 284 -17.99 1.05 6.11
C ALA A 284 -17.14 0.57 4.91
N VAL A 285 -15.97 1.16 4.70
CA VAL A 285 -15.09 0.91 3.55
C VAL A 285 -13.86 0.10 3.94
N ARG A 286 -13.23 0.44 5.07
CA ARG A 286 -12.06 -0.22 5.63
C ARG A 286 -12.10 -0.20 7.16
N ALA A 287 -11.38 -1.14 7.75
CA ALA A 287 -11.08 -1.14 9.18
C ALA A 287 -9.60 -0.86 9.41
N SER A 288 -9.30 0.13 10.25
CA SER A 288 -7.94 0.55 10.58
C SER A 288 -7.57 0.08 11.99
N LEU A 289 -6.66 -0.88 12.08
CA LEU A 289 -6.13 -1.40 13.34
C LEU A 289 -4.93 -0.57 13.79
N LEU A 290 -4.95 -0.14 15.05
CA LEU A 290 -3.79 0.40 15.73
C LEU A 290 -3.09 -0.72 16.49
N VAL A 291 -1.85 -1.01 16.12
CA VAL A 291 -1.06 -2.12 16.66
C VAL A 291 0.18 -1.59 17.36
N LYS A 292 0.43 -2.07 18.58
CA LYS A 292 1.57 -1.69 19.41
C LYS A 292 2.63 -2.78 19.37
N ALA A 293 3.73 -2.50 18.66
CA ALA A 293 4.93 -3.33 18.67
C ALA A 293 5.76 -3.11 19.94
N ARG A 294 6.11 -4.21 20.62
CA ARG A 294 7.04 -4.23 21.75
C ARG A 294 8.11 -5.29 21.55
N ILE A 295 9.36 -4.94 21.88
CA ILE A 295 10.48 -5.88 21.90
C ILE A 295 10.88 -6.16 23.34
N TRP A 296 10.99 -7.45 23.67
CA TRP A 296 11.44 -7.98 24.95
C TRP A 296 12.82 -8.61 24.78
N TYR A 297 13.73 -8.31 25.70
CA TYR A 297 15.05 -8.93 25.75
C TYR A 297 15.33 -9.42 27.17
N ALA A 298 15.74 -10.69 27.30
CA ALA A 298 15.94 -11.36 28.59
C ALA A 298 14.75 -11.17 29.57
N TYR A 299 13.53 -11.30 29.06
CA TYR A 299 12.26 -11.11 29.81
C TYR A 299 12.01 -9.70 30.35
N LEU A 300 12.83 -8.71 29.96
CA LEU A 300 12.62 -7.30 30.28
C LEU A 300 12.12 -6.55 29.05
N PRO A 301 11.12 -5.67 29.19
CA PRO A 301 10.68 -4.83 28.08
C PRO A 301 11.80 -3.86 27.73
N THR A 302 12.13 -3.77 26.45
CA THR A 302 13.08 -2.75 25.98
C THR A 302 12.40 -1.37 25.92
N PHE A 303 13.19 -0.33 25.67
CA PHE A 303 12.64 1.00 25.37
C PHE A 303 11.92 1.06 24.01
N PHE A 304 11.96 -0.01 23.21
CA PHE A 304 11.23 -0.08 21.95
C PHE A 304 9.75 -0.40 22.21
N SER A 305 8.92 0.62 22.03
CA SER A 305 7.46 0.55 22.05
C SER A 305 6.96 1.51 21.00
N GLN A 306 6.45 1.01 19.87
CA GLN A 306 6.00 1.83 18.75
C GLN A 306 4.59 1.41 18.33
N LYS A 307 3.78 2.39 17.93
CA LYS A 307 2.45 2.15 17.34
C LYS A 307 2.58 2.23 15.82
N PHE A 308 1.87 1.35 15.14
CA PHE A 308 1.72 1.36 13.69
C PHE A 308 0.28 1.00 13.33
N GLN A 309 -0.09 1.31 12.10
CA GLN A 309 -1.43 1.10 11.57
C GLN A 309 -1.42 -0.05 10.55
N ILE A 310 -2.52 -0.80 10.50
CA ILE A 310 -2.81 -1.76 9.44
C ILE A 310 -4.23 -1.49 8.96
N ASP A 311 -4.41 -1.27 7.67
CA ASP A 311 -5.70 -1.03 7.05
C ASP A 311 -6.18 -2.27 6.31
N PHE A 312 -7.37 -2.75 6.66
CA PHE A 312 -8.03 -3.85 5.99
C PHE A 312 -9.12 -3.30 5.10
N TYR A 313 -9.01 -3.58 3.81
CA TYR A 313 -10.03 -3.35 2.81
C TYR A 313 -10.64 -4.67 2.38
N GLU A 314 -11.66 -4.59 1.53
CA GLU A 314 -12.39 -5.75 1.06
C GLU A 314 -11.52 -6.81 0.37
N GLN A 315 -10.53 -6.36 -0.42
CA GLN A 315 -9.61 -7.23 -1.19
C GLN A 315 -8.14 -6.98 -0.90
N SER A 316 -7.80 -6.11 0.05
CA SER A 316 -6.42 -5.76 0.28
C SER A 316 -6.14 -5.46 1.74
N VAL A 317 -4.87 -5.67 2.10
CA VAL A 317 -4.31 -5.21 3.36
C VAL A 317 -3.24 -4.20 3.01
N THR A 318 -3.37 -3.01 3.57
CA THR A 318 -2.41 -1.93 3.42
C THR A 318 -1.67 -1.75 4.74
N ILE A 319 -0.35 -1.71 4.66
CA ILE A 319 0.49 -1.30 5.78
C ILE A 319 1.07 0.06 5.39
N PRO A 320 0.50 1.16 5.92
CA PRO A 320 1.07 2.47 5.71
C PRO A 320 2.52 2.49 6.18
N SER A 321 3.44 2.85 5.30
CA SER A 321 4.86 3.04 5.63
C SER A 321 5.05 4.37 6.36
N ARG A 322 4.24 4.59 7.39
CA ARG A 322 4.43 5.61 8.42
C ARG A 322 5.08 4.90 9.58
N PHE A 323 6.40 4.80 9.55
CA PHE A 323 7.12 4.57 10.79
C PHE A 323 6.95 5.84 11.61
N ALA A 324 5.93 5.86 12.48
CA ALA A 324 5.75 6.86 13.51
C ALA A 324 6.86 6.66 14.56
N ILE A 325 8.11 6.90 14.16
CA ILE A 325 9.25 6.84 15.05
C ILE A 325 9.11 8.04 15.97
N GLY A 326 8.49 7.81 17.14
CA GLY A 326 8.15 8.85 18.11
C GLY A 326 9.34 9.69 18.60
N SER A 327 10.58 9.34 18.23
CA SER A 327 11.67 10.30 18.10
C SER A 327 12.87 9.74 17.33
N VAL A 328 13.60 10.60 16.61
CA VAL A 328 14.95 10.31 16.07
C VAL A 328 15.89 9.76 17.17
N LYS A 329 15.64 10.07 18.45
CA LYS A 329 16.38 9.50 19.59
C LYS A 329 16.14 8.01 19.76
N VAL A 330 14.90 7.53 19.62
CA VAL A 330 14.55 6.10 19.70
C VAL A 330 15.16 5.34 18.53
N LEU A 331 15.09 5.87 17.30
CA LEU A 331 15.76 5.27 16.14
C LEU A 331 17.29 5.24 16.32
N LYS A 332 17.90 6.34 16.77
CA LYS A 332 19.34 6.37 17.08
C LYS A 332 19.70 5.37 18.15
N PHE A 333 18.90 5.26 19.22
CA PHE A 333 19.09 4.26 20.25
C PHE A 333 19.01 2.86 19.65
N PHE A 334 17.96 2.53 18.92
CA PHE A 334 17.80 1.23 18.24
C PHE A 334 18.99 0.89 17.35
N LEU A 335 19.38 1.80 16.45
CA LEU A 335 20.53 1.64 15.56
C LEU A 335 21.87 1.49 16.29
N LEU A 336 22.04 2.11 17.47
CA LEU A 336 23.26 1.95 18.29
C LEU A 336 23.42 0.53 18.86
N PHE A 337 22.33 -0.22 19.04
CA PHE A 337 22.40 -1.64 19.45
C PHE A 337 22.57 -2.59 18.28
N LEU A 338 22.33 -2.13 17.05
CA LEU A 338 22.49 -2.97 15.88
C LEU A 338 23.96 -3.02 15.46
N ARG A 339 24.55 -4.21 15.40
CA ARG A 339 25.87 -4.45 14.82
C ARG A 339 25.76 -5.62 13.87
N GLU A 340 25.91 -5.32 12.58
CA GLU A 340 25.68 -6.28 11.49
C GLU A 340 24.36 -7.02 11.70
N PRO A 341 23.24 -6.27 11.75
CA PRO A 341 21.95 -6.87 11.91
C PRO A 341 21.64 -7.72 10.67
N ARG A 342 20.95 -8.82 10.91
CA ARG A 342 20.31 -9.65 9.91
C ARG A 342 18.84 -9.65 10.25
N ILE A 343 18.02 -9.21 9.31
CA ILE A 343 16.56 -9.21 9.44
C ILE A 343 16.04 -10.25 8.47
N HIS A 344 15.25 -11.17 8.98
CA HIS A 344 14.55 -12.15 8.18
C HIS A 344 13.06 -11.99 8.45
N PHE A 345 12.30 -11.69 7.41
CA PHE A 345 10.85 -11.64 7.42
C PHE A 345 10.37 -12.71 6.45
N ALA A 346 9.53 -13.63 6.92
CA ALA A 346 8.92 -14.64 6.10
C ALA A 346 7.46 -14.86 6.50
N ILE A 347 6.67 -15.14 5.48
CA ILE A 347 5.32 -15.66 5.57
C ILE A 347 5.39 -17.10 5.12
N ASP A 348 4.91 -17.99 5.98
CA ASP A 348 4.83 -19.41 5.69
C ASP A 348 3.42 -19.71 5.19
N PHE A 349 3.31 -20.14 3.95
CA PHE A 349 2.04 -20.53 3.36
C PHE A 349 1.78 -22.02 3.53
N HIS A 350 0.51 -22.41 3.41
CA HIS A 350 0.07 -23.79 3.53
C HIS A 350 -1.01 -24.08 2.46
N ASN A 351 -1.14 -25.36 2.05
CA ASN A 351 -2.10 -25.79 1.02
C ASN A 351 -1.96 -25.06 -0.33
N LEU A 352 -0.73 -24.74 -0.75
CA LEU A 352 -0.45 -24.04 -2.02
C LEU A 352 0.22 -24.92 -3.08
N ASP A 353 0.12 -26.25 -2.98
CA ASP A 353 0.64 -27.17 -3.99
C ASP A 353 0.14 -26.78 -5.40
N GLY A 354 1.07 -26.62 -6.33
CA GLY A 354 0.81 -26.18 -7.71
C GLY A 354 0.73 -24.67 -7.91
N ALA A 355 0.84 -23.84 -6.86
CA ALA A 355 0.88 -22.39 -7.00
C ALA A 355 2.14 -21.94 -7.76
N ARG A 356 2.06 -20.74 -8.36
CA ARG A 356 3.11 -20.16 -9.19
C ARG A 356 3.49 -18.79 -8.68
N LEU A 357 4.78 -18.52 -8.56
CA LEU A 357 5.29 -17.25 -8.03
C LEU A 357 6.26 -16.58 -8.99
N SER A 358 6.15 -15.27 -9.11
CA SER A 358 7.11 -14.42 -9.84
C SER A 358 7.12 -13.01 -9.25
N PHE A 359 8.14 -12.23 -9.57
CA PHE A 359 8.19 -10.81 -9.25
C PHE A 359 8.87 -10.04 -10.36
N ASP A 360 8.71 -8.71 -10.31
CA ASP A 360 9.07 -7.76 -11.37
C ASP A 360 10.43 -8.05 -12.04
N GLN A 361 11.49 -8.21 -11.25
CA GLN A 361 12.86 -8.36 -11.76
C GLN A 361 13.13 -9.67 -12.53
N VAL A 362 12.33 -10.72 -12.32
CA VAL A 362 12.51 -12.04 -12.98
C VAL A 362 11.37 -12.39 -13.92
N TYR A 363 10.27 -11.63 -13.90
CA TYR A 363 9.08 -11.92 -14.71
C TYR A 363 9.37 -11.93 -16.21
N GLY A 364 10.29 -11.08 -16.68
CA GLY A 364 10.69 -11.00 -18.09
C GLY A 364 11.34 -12.27 -18.64
N ASP A 365 11.84 -13.16 -17.76
CA ASP A 365 12.46 -14.43 -18.16
C ASP A 365 11.43 -15.49 -18.54
N GLY A 366 10.13 -15.23 -18.31
CA GLY A 366 9.04 -16.15 -18.62
C GLY A 366 9.02 -17.42 -17.75
N GLN A 367 9.71 -17.38 -16.62
CA GLN A 367 9.80 -18.46 -15.64
C GLN A 367 9.00 -18.11 -14.38
N TYR A 368 8.49 -19.14 -13.71
CA TYR A 368 7.77 -19.05 -12.45
C TYR A 368 8.37 -20.06 -11.47
N GLY A 369 8.42 -19.70 -10.18
CA GLY A 369 8.62 -20.66 -9.11
C GLY A 369 7.35 -21.49 -9.00
N LEU A 370 7.48 -22.81 -8.99
CA LEU A 370 6.37 -23.74 -8.91
C LEU A 370 6.40 -24.37 -7.52
N VAL A 371 5.33 -24.18 -6.76
CA VAL A 371 5.19 -24.82 -5.44
C VAL A 371 4.96 -26.31 -5.65
N ASP A 372 6.01 -27.12 -5.53
CA ASP A 372 6.00 -28.58 -5.63
C ASP A 372 6.75 -29.28 -4.48
N GLY A 373 7.15 -28.49 -3.48
CA GLY A 373 7.87 -28.91 -2.29
C GLY A 373 9.36 -29.11 -2.51
N LYS A 374 9.92 -28.65 -3.65
CA LYS A 374 11.35 -28.74 -3.97
C LYS A 374 11.89 -27.47 -4.61
N MET A 375 13.09 -27.08 -4.18
CA MET A 375 13.83 -25.97 -4.80
C MET A 375 14.42 -26.34 -6.18
N SER A 376 13.92 -25.68 -7.21
CA SER A 376 14.49 -25.67 -8.56
C SER A 376 15.67 -24.69 -8.69
N ALA A 377 16.37 -24.77 -9.83
CA ALA A 377 17.44 -23.83 -10.15
C ALA A 377 16.92 -22.39 -10.26
N PHE A 378 15.73 -22.18 -10.83
CA PHE A 378 15.12 -20.85 -10.95
C PHE A 378 14.77 -20.29 -9.57
N GLU A 379 14.14 -21.07 -8.70
CA GLU A 379 13.78 -20.64 -7.35
C GLU A 379 15.00 -20.33 -6.49
N THR A 380 16.10 -21.05 -6.70
CA THR A 380 17.38 -20.72 -6.07
C THR A 380 17.90 -19.35 -6.54
N THR A 381 17.70 -18.98 -7.81
CA THR A 381 18.09 -17.64 -8.30
C THR A 381 17.23 -16.53 -7.73
N MET A 382 15.95 -16.78 -7.43
CA MET A 382 15.05 -15.81 -6.81
C MET A 382 15.58 -15.30 -5.46
N ASN A 383 16.23 -16.18 -4.67
CA ASN A 383 16.86 -15.81 -3.40
C ASN A 383 18.11 -14.91 -3.53
N ALA A 384 18.75 -14.93 -4.70
CA ALA A 384 19.88 -14.07 -5.01
C ALA A 384 19.43 -12.72 -5.59
N THR A 385 18.15 -12.61 -5.96
CA THR A 385 17.60 -11.37 -6.47
C THR A 385 17.38 -10.40 -5.32
N ARG A 386 17.75 -9.13 -5.56
CA ARG A 386 17.46 -8.05 -4.63
C ARG A 386 15.95 -8.03 -4.36
N LEU A 387 15.53 -7.51 -3.18
CA LEU A 387 14.15 -7.25 -2.80
C LEU A 387 13.29 -6.94 -4.03
N PRO A 388 12.06 -7.48 -4.08
CA PRO A 388 11.31 -7.52 -5.32
C PRO A 388 11.22 -6.08 -5.82
N GLY A 389 11.16 -5.93 -7.15
CA GLY A 389 11.00 -4.63 -7.77
C GLY A 389 9.66 -4.00 -7.38
N ASP A 390 8.94 -3.45 -8.35
CA ASP A 390 7.72 -2.73 -7.99
C ASP A 390 6.60 -3.66 -7.51
N TRP A 391 6.69 -4.97 -7.79
CA TRP A 391 5.65 -5.92 -7.42
C TRP A 391 6.13 -7.38 -7.30
N LEU A 392 5.34 -8.17 -6.57
CA LEU A 392 5.39 -9.63 -6.50
C LEU A 392 4.00 -10.20 -6.74
N HIS A 393 3.93 -11.33 -7.46
CA HIS A 393 2.69 -12.02 -7.79
C HIS A 393 2.79 -13.51 -7.45
N MET A 394 1.75 -14.01 -6.81
CA MET A 394 1.52 -15.43 -6.61
C MET A 394 0.14 -15.80 -7.17
N ASP A 395 0.13 -16.66 -8.18
CA ASP A 395 -1.06 -17.33 -8.67
C ASP A 395 -1.23 -18.63 -7.90
N SER A 396 -2.28 -18.72 -7.07
CA SER A 396 -2.52 -19.95 -6.29
C SER A 396 -2.89 -21.16 -7.15
N ASN A 397 -3.28 -20.95 -8.42
CA ASN A 397 -3.99 -21.91 -9.27
C ASN A 397 -5.32 -22.44 -8.67
N GLN A 398 -5.78 -21.87 -7.55
CA GLN A 398 -6.92 -22.31 -6.73
C GLN A 398 -8.09 -21.32 -6.75
N GLY A 399 -8.11 -20.40 -7.72
CA GLY A 399 -9.21 -19.44 -7.91
C GLY A 399 -9.07 -18.12 -7.15
N TRP A 400 -7.90 -17.86 -6.57
CA TRP A 400 -7.52 -16.59 -5.95
C TRP A 400 -6.03 -16.31 -6.19
N GLU A 401 -5.58 -15.09 -6.03
CA GLU A 401 -4.19 -14.71 -6.23
C GLU A 401 -3.73 -13.75 -5.13
N MET A 402 -2.42 -13.59 -4.98
CA MET A 402 -1.82 -12.55 -4.15
C MET A 402 -0.94 -11.67 -5.01
N PHE A 403 -1.09 -10.36 -4.82
CA PHE A 403 -0.29 -9.37 -5.52
C PHE A 403 0.20 -8.34 -4.53
N PHE A 404 1.51 -8.28 -4.31
CA PHE A 404 2.15 -7.30 -3.45
C PHE A 404 2.67 -6.15 -4.33
N SER A 405 2.24 -4.92 -4.05
CA SER A 405 2.78 -3.71 -4.67
C SER A 405 3.70 -3.01 -3.68
N ASN A 406 4.95 -2.81 -4.10
CA ASN A 406 5.99 -2.18 -3.31
C ASN A 406 6.16 -0.71 -3.71
N HIS A 407 5.81 0.19 -2.80
CA HIS A 407 5.99 1.62 -3.03
C HIS A 407 7.24 2.18 -2.35
N MET A 408 8.14 1.36 -1.81
CA MET A 408 9.36 1.87 -1.19
C MET A 408 10.11 2.85 -2.11
N PRO A 409 10.66 3.97 -1.59
CA PRO A 409 11.24 5.03 -2.40
C PRO A 409 12.66 4.70 -2.89
N VAL A 410 12.99 3.40 -2.93
CA VAL A 410 14.32 2.88 -3.21
C VAL A 410 14.18 2.01 -4.45
N VAL A 411 14.52 2.58 -5.61
CA VAL A 411 14.59 1.82 -6.86
C VAL A 411 16.00 1.29 -7.11
N PRO A 412 16.16 0.11 -7.70
CA PRO A 412 17.46 -0.37 -8.12
C PRO A 412 18.18 0.68 -8.98
N ASN A 413 19.40 1.05 -8.59
CA ASN A 413 20.21 2.09 -9.24
C ASN A 413 19.67 3.53 -9.13
N GLY A 414 18.65 3.78 -8.30
CA GLY A 414 18.19 5.12 -7.93
C GLY A 414 19.22 5.92 -7.12
N LEU A 415 18.90 7.19 -6.85
CA LEU A 415 19.75 8.04 -6.03
C LEU A 415 19.69 7.60 -4.56
N PHE A 416 18.51 7.41 -3.99
CA PHE A 416 18.29 6.95 -2.60
C PHE A 416 18.86 5.56 -2.36
N ASP A 417 18.78 4.68 -3.37
CA ASP A 417 19.45 3.38 -3.34
C ASP A 417 20.95 3.49 -3.12
N ALA A 418 21.61 4.44 -3.80
CA ALA A 418 23.03 4.65 -3.61
C ALA A 418 23.42 5.01 -2.17
N PHE A 419 22.50 5.59 -1.39
CA PHE A 419 22.72 5.91 0.02
C PHE A 419 22.56 4.70 0.96
N LEU A 420 21.95 3.60 0.51
CA LEU A 420 21.81 2.36 1.28
C LEU A 420 23.02 1.43 1.19
N ASN A 421 24.16 1.94 0.72
CA ASN A 421 25.41 1.17 0.66
C ASN A 421 25.74 0.54 2.04
N GLY A 422 26.11 -0.74 2.01
CA GLY A 422 26.36 -1.54 3.21
C GLY A 422 25.16 -2.34 3.72
N VAL A 423 24.01 -2.25 3.04
CA VAL A 423 22.85 -3.13 3.24
C VAL A 423 22.63 -3.97 2.00
N THR A 424 22.47 -5.27 2.21
CA THR A 424 21.87 -6.16 1.22
C THR A 424 20.43 -6.40 1.64
N MET A 425 19.51 -6.38 0.68
CA MET A 425 18.12 -6.75 0.91
C MET A 425 17.69 -7.60 -0.27
N ASN A 426 17.37 -8.86 -0.04
CA ASN A 426 17.07 -9.83 -1.07
C ASN A 426 15.69 -10.43 -0.83
N MET A 427 15.09 -10.93 -1.90
CA MET A 427 13.94 -11.82 -1.78
C MET A 427 14.33 -13.07 -0.99
N PHE A 428 13.37 -13.57 -0.23
CA PHE A 428 13.41 -14.89 0.37
C PHE A 428 12.26 -15.72 -0.20
N TYR A 429 12.60 -16.87 -0.77
CA TYR A 429 11.69 -17.86 -1.32
C TYR A 429 12.23 -19.24 -0.98
N GLU A 430 11.40 -20.08 -0.36
CA GLU A 430 11.76 -21.44 -0.02
C GLU A 430 10.56 -22.37 -0.19
N ASP A 431 10.68 -23.31 -1.12
CA ASP A 431 9.72 -24.40 -1.34
C ASP A 431 10.44 -25.73 -1.08
N ASP A 432 10.74 -26.00 0.19
CA ASP A 432 11.37 -27.26 0.61
C ASP A 432 10.63 -27.82 1.82
N THR A 433 9.90 -28.91 1.60
CA THR A 433 9.11 -29.60 2.65
C THR A 433 9.98 -30.22 3.75
N GLU A 434 11.26 -30.47 3.49
CA GLU A 434 12.21 -30.98 4.50
C GLU A 434 12.83 -29.84 5.33
N SER A 435 12.73 -28.59 4.84
CA SER A 435 13.16 -27.42 5.59
C SER A 435 12.06 -26.99 6.55
N THR A 436 11.92 -27.73 7.65
CA THR A 436 10.97 -27.43 8.71
C THR A 436 11.56 -26.52 9.78
N THR A 437 10.73 -25.67 10.36
CA THR A 437 11.10 -24.80 11.49
C THR A 437 10.36 -25.19 12.76
N ASP A 438 10.89 -24.83 13.94
CA ASP A 438 10.31 -25.20 15.24
C ASP A 438 9.03 -24.41 15.58
N TYR A 439 8.69 -23.43 14.75
CA TYR A 439 7.54 -22.55 14.90
C TYR A 439 6.44 -22.76 13.85
N GLU A 440 6.63 -23.68 12.89
CA GLU A 440 5.57 -24.13 11.99
C GLU A 440 4.44 -24.80 12.77
N ARG A 441 3.19 -24.46 12.45
CA ARG A 441 2.03 -25.19 12.97
C ARG A 441 1.72 -26.39 12.09
N TYR A 442 2.08 -26.29 10.81
CA TYR A 442 2.03 -27.37 9.84
C TYR A 442 3.46 -27.68 9.36
N PRO A 443 4.18 -28.63 9.99
CA PRO A 443 5.55 -28.96 9.60
C PRO A 443 5.69 -29.29 8.11
N GLY A 444 6.63 -28.64 7.45
CA GLY A 444 6.89 -28.79 6.01
C GLY A 444 5.91 -27.99 5.13
N ALA A 445 5.25 -26.98 5.68
CA ALA A 445 4.40 -26.08 4.91
C ALA A 445 5.24 -25.23 3.94
N THR A 446 4.77 -25.14 2.70
CA THR A 446 5.42 -24.39 1.63
C THR A 446 4.40 -23.63 0.77
N PRO A 447 4.85 -22.59 0.03
CA PRO A 447 6.17 -21.96 0.09
C PRO A 447 6.31 -21.04 1.30
N ARG A 448 7.55 -20.71 1.65
CA ARG A 448 7.89 -19.60 2.54
C ARG A 448 8.39 -18.43 1.71
N LEU A 449 7.84 -17.25 1.96
CA LEU A 449 8.09 -16.06 1.15
C LEU A 449 8.33 -14.84 2.03
N GLY A 450 9.33 -14.03 1.68
CA GLY A 450 9.45 -12.69 2.24
C GLY A 450 10.74 -12.04 1.81
N PHE A 451 11.46 -11.50 2.78
CA PHE A 451 12.72 -10.84 2.52
C PHE A 451 13.75 -11.08 3.61
N GLN A 452 15.00 -11.00 3.20
CA GLN A 452 16.14 -11.05 4.08
C GLN A 452 17.00 -9.81 3.86
N SER A 453 17.50 -9.24 4.94
CA SER A 453 18.37 -8.07 4.93
C SER A 453 19.59 -8.33 5.80
N GLU A 454 20.77 -7.92 5.35
CA GLU A 454 21.99 -7.95 6.13
C GLU A 454 22.76 -6.63 6.00
N GLY A 455 23.28 -6.16 7.14
CA GLY A 455 24.17 -5.01 7.21
C GLY A 455 23.49 -3.74 7.71
N LEU A 456 24.20 -2.61 7.58
CA LEU A 456 23.71 -1.30 8.03
C LEU A 456 24.00 -0.23 6.97
N PRO A 457 23.05 0.67 6.71
CA PRO A 457 23.25 1.74 5.72
C PRO A 457 24.06 2.85 6.38
N ARG A 458 25.39 2.70 6.38
CA ARG A 458 26.30 3.60 7.13
C ARG A 458 26.13 5.05 6.73
N THR A 459 25.99 5.31 5.43
CA THR A 459 25.76 6.66 4.91
C THR A 459 24.46 7.25 5.46
N VAL A 460 23.35 6.49 5.48
CA VAL A 460 22.09 6.95 6.08
C VAL A 460 22.24 7.21 7.59
N ILE A 461 22.96 6.35 8.31
CA ILE A 461 23.22 6.56 9.75
C ILE A 461 24.00 7.85 9.97
N ASP A 462 25.03 8.11 9.16
CA ASP A 462 25.83 9.33 9.22
C ASP A 462 24.98 10.56 8.90
N LEU A 463 24.09 10.46 7.89
CA LEU A 463 23.12 11.51 7.55
C LEU A 463 22.17 11.80 8.71
N LEU A 464 21.54 10.79 9.33
CA LEU A 464 20.69 10.96 10.51
C LEU A 464 21.46 11.60 11.69
N GLY A 465 22.76 11.34 11.79
CA GLY A 465 23.68 11.97 12.74
C GLY A 465 24.13 13.38 12.36
N ALA A 466 23.83 13.85 11.15
CA ALA A 466 24.21 15.14 10.60
C ALA A 466 23.01 16.07 10.34
N ILE A 467 21.77 15.56 10.36
CA ILE A 467 20.55 16.37 10.26
C ILE A 467 20.56 17.47 11.36
N PRO A 468 20.26 18.73 11.01
CA PRO A 468 20.11 19.81 11.98
C PRO A 468 19.15 19.45 13.12
N LYS A 469 19.54 19.80 14.36
CA LYS A 469 18.68 19.61 15.53
C LYS A 469 17.57 20.65 15.51
N LEU A 470 16.37 20.26 15.15
CA LEU A 470 15.14 21.04 15.30
C LEU A 470 14.19 20.35 16.26
N ASP A 471 13.25 21.14 16.79
CA ASP A 471 12.15 20.64 17.59
C ASP A 471 10.98 20.22 16.70
N TYR A 472 11.19 19.12 15.97
CA TYR A 472 10.21 18.58 15.02
C TYR A 472 8.88 18.18 15.66
N MET A 473 8.83 18.02 16.99
CA MET A 473 7.61 17.66 17.73
C MET A 473 6.60 18.80 17.82
N ASN A 474 7.06 20.04 17.63
CA ASN A 474 6.24 21.24 17.67
C ASN A 474 5.88 21.76 16.27
N MET A 475 6.25 21.02 15.22
CA MET A 475 5.93 21.34 13.84
C MET A 475 4.69 20.56 13.42
N ASP A 476 3.72 21.25 12.85
CA ASP A 476 2.45 20.69 12.41
C ASP A 476 2.54 20.18 10.96
N SER A 477 3.71 20.30 10.31
CA SER A 477 3.89 19.91 8.91
C SER A 477 5.31 19.64 8.46
N LEU A 478 5.44 18.90 7.35
CA LEU A 478 6.70 18.80 6.61
C LEU A 478 7.12 20.16 6.03
N GLY A 479 6.14 20.98 5.62
CA GLY A 479 6.37 22.34 5.15
C GLY A 479 7.02 23.27 6.18
N GLU A 480 6.58 23.21 7.43
CA GLU A 480 7.17 23.92 8.57
C GLU A 480 8.56 23.41 8.87
N ALA A 481 8.77 22.10 8.79
CA ALA A 481 10.11 21.53 8.91
C ALA A 481 11.04 22.06 7.80
N ILE A 482 10.58 22.18 6.55
CA ILE A 482 11.34 22.79 5.45
C ILE A 482 11.69 24.25 5.77
N GLN A 483 10.73 25.05 6.26
CA GLN A 483 10.98 26.44 6.63
C GLN A 483 12.01 26.57 7.75
N ALA A 484 11.82 25.82 8.84
CA ALA A 484 12.73 25.85 9.98
C ALA A 484 14.14 25.36 9.60
N LEU A 485 14.24 24.37 8.71
CA LEU A 485 15.51 23.92 8.15
C LEU A 485 16.17 24.98 7.27
N ALA A 486 15.41 25.66 6.40
CA ALA A 486 15.91 26.75 5.56
C ALA A 486 16.47 27.92 6.40
N GLU A 487 15.83 28.25 7.52
CA GLU A 487 16.31 29.26 8.47
C GLU A 487 17.58 28.81 9.22
N ALA A 488 17.70 27.52 9.53
CA ALA A 488 18.86 26.98 10.25
C ALA A 488 20.17 27.07 9.45
N GLU A 489 20.11 27.17 8.12
CA GLU A 489 21.29 27.30 7.24
C GLU A 489 22.11 28.56 7.53
N GLU A 490 21.50 29.65 8.02
CA GLU A 490 22.22 30.88 8.39
C GLU A 490 23.32 30.65 9.45
N LYS A 491 23.30 29.47 10.11
CA LYS A 491 24.26 29.04 11.12
C LYS A 491 25.19 27.92 10.65
N GLY A 492 25.22 27.59 9.36
CA GLY A 492 26.03 26.49 8.80
C GLY A 492 25.57 25.11 9.25
N ALA A 493 24.27 24.96 9.58
CA ALA A 493 23.75 23.74 10.20
C ALA A 493 23.87 22.49 9.32
N PHE A 494 24.00 22.66 7.99
CA PHE A 494 24.10 21.56 7.02
C PHE A 494 25.52 21.14 6.66
N GLU A 495 26.59 21.81 7.12
CA GLU A 495 27.96 21.54 6.66
C GLU A 495 28.34 20.04 6.73
N LYS A 496 28.00 19.37 7.84
CA LYS A 496 28.27 17.94 8.01
C LYS A 496 27.41 17.09 7.08
N TYR A 497 26.14 17.46 6.90
CA TYR A 497 25.19 16.75 6.05
C TYR A 497 25.62 16.84 4.58
N ASP A 498 25.91 18.06 4.10
CA ASP A 498 26.40 18.33 2.75
C ASP A 498 27.69 17.56 2.46
N LYS A 499 28.63 17.51 3.40
CA LYS A 499 29.87 16.74 3.24
C LYS A 499 29.61 15.26 2.96
N ILE A 500 28.66 14.64 3.67
CA ILE A 500 28.32 13.22 3.50
C ILE A 500 27.65 12.99 2.15
N VAL A 501 26.66 13.82 1.80
CA VAL A 501 25.95 13.71 0.51
C VAL A 501 26.90 13.91 -0.67
N ASN A 502 27.71 14.97 -0.62
CA ASN A 502 28.64 15.31 -1.70
C ASN A 502 29.74 14.27 -1.89
N ALA A 503 30.20 13.63 -0.81
CA ALA A 503 31.14 12.51 -0.93
C ALA A 503 30.52 11.34 -1.71
N ARG A 504 29.26 10.98 -1.39
CA ARG A 504 28.58 9.88 -2.08
C ARG A 504 28.25 10.21 -3.53
N ILE A 505 27.80 11.43 -3.81
CA ILE A 505 27.51 11.85 -5.20
C ILE A 505 28.79 11.95 -6.03
N ARG A 506 29.94 12.32 -5.43
CA ARG A 506 31.22 12.27 -6.13
C ARG A 506 31.59 10.86 -6.57
N GLU A 507 31.44 9.87 -5.69
CA GLU A 507 31.65 8.45 -6.03
C GLU A 507 30.76 8.04 -7.20
N LEU A 508 29.47 8.39 -7.16
CA LEU A 508 28.54 8.09 -8.26
C LEU A 508 28.95 8.79 -9.56
N ASN A 509 29.38 10.04 -9.50
CA ASN A 509 29.86 10.80 -10.65
C ASN A 509 31.11 10.15 -11.27
N GLU A 510 32.04 9.68 -10.45
CA GLU A 510 33.22 8.91 -10.88
C GLU A 510 32.84 7.57 -11.52
N GLU A 511 31.76 6.94 -11.07
CA GLU A 511 31.13 5.75 -11.69
C GLU A 511 30.35 6.07 -12.99
N GLY A 512 30.29 7.35 -13.40
CA GLY A 512 29.53 7.80 -14.56
C GLY A 512 28.02 7.93 -14.32
N ARG A 513 27.57 7.87 -13.07
CA ARG A 513 26.18 8.05 -12.65
C ARG A 513 25.99 9.46 -12.10
N PHE A 514 24.90 10.14 -12.46
CA PHE A 514 24.62 11.51 -11.99
C PHE A 514 25.73 12.55 -12.29
N THR A 515 26.21 12.57 -13.54
CA THR A 515 27.35 13.42 -13.99
C THR A 515 27.02 14.90 -14.17
N THR A 516 25.76 15.30 -13.99
CA THR A 516 25.30 16.69 -14.11
C THR A 516 24.36 17.04 -12.97
N VAL A 517 24.24 18.33 -12.65
CA VAL A 517 23.28 18.82 -11.65
C VAL A 517 21.84 18.46 -12.04
N ALA A 518 21.51 18.51 -13.33
CA ALA A 518 20.20 18.10 -13.83
C ALA A 518 19.94 16.62 -13.55
N ALA A 519 20.91 15.73 -13.82
CA ALA A 519 20.75 14.32 -13.52
C ALA A 519 20.54 14.04 -12.02
N VAL A 520 21.26 14.75 -11.14
CA VAL A 520 21.06 14.68 -9.69
C VAL A 520 19.64 15.13 -9.30
N ALA A 521 19.20 16.27 -9.83
CA ALA A 521 17.87 16.82 -9.55
C ALA A 521 16.75 15.89 -10.04
N ASP A 522 16.89 15.37 -11.26
CA ASP A 522 15.93 14.45 -11.87
C ASP A 522 15.90 13.12 -11.11
N GLY A 523 17.06 12.60 -10.68
CA GLY A 523 17.15 11.41 -9.84
C GLY A 523 16.50 11.59 -8.47
N PHE A 524 16.72 12.75 -7.83
CA PHE A 524 16.08 13.07 -6.56
C PHE A 524 14.56 13.15 -6.71
N VAL A 525 14.05 13.82 -7.75
CA VAL A 525 12.61 13.88 -8.04
C VAL A 525 12.04 12.51 -8.34
N ALA A 526 12.73 11.67 -9.11
CA ALA A 526 12.27 10.33 -9.44
C ALA A 526 12.11 9.43 -8.18
N ASP A 527 13.04 9.51 -7.23
CA ASP A 527 12.91 8.78 -5.97
C ASP A 527 11.86 9.41 -5.03
N LEU A 528 11.79 10.75 -5.02
CA LEU A 528 10.79 11.52 -4.27
C LEU A 528 9.36 11.24 -4.78
N ASP A 529 9.20 10.99 -6.07
CA ASP A 529 7.93 10.64 -6.72
C ASP A 529 7.38 9.30 -6.21
N ARG A 530 8.22 8.43 -5.68
CA ARG A 530 7.75 7.19 -5.04
C ARG A 530 7.22 7.44 -3.63
N MET A 531 7.51 8.61 -3.06
CA MET A 531 6.93 9.05 -1.80
C MET A 531 5.61 9.76 -2.04
N ASN A 532 4.69 9.63 -1.09
CA ASN A 532 3.39 10.28 -1.16
C ASN A 532 3.41 11.56 -0.33
N PHE A 533 2.94 12.67 -0.90
CA PHE A 533 2.82 13.95 -0.22
C PHE A 533 1.44 14.55 -0.46
N SER A 534 0.94 15.31 0.51
CA SER A 534 -0.33 16.01 0.43
C SER A 534 -0.18 17.51 0.70
N GLY A 535 -1.26 18.26 0.42
CA GLY A 535 -1.37 19.70 0.66
C GLY A 535 -0.80 20.61 -0.44
N ILE A 536 0.04 20.07 -1.34
CA ILE A 536 0.52 20.76 -2.56
C ILE A 536 0.37 19.79 -3.75
N PRO A 537 -0.15 20.23 -4.91
CA PRO A 537 -0.18 19.39 -6.10
C PRO A 537 1.21 18.85 -6.45
N ARG A 538 1.28 17.56 -6.78
CA ARG A 538 2.54 16.84 -6.96
C ARG A 538 3.48 17.44 -8.01
N ASP A 539 2.97 17.73 -9.21
CA ASP A 539 3.77 18.35 -10.28
C ASP A 539 4.36 19.70 -9.85
N THR A 540 3.58 20.47 -9.08
CA THR A 540 4.01 21.75 -8.52
C THR A 540 5.14 21.55 -7.51
N PHE A 541 4.99 20.60 -6.57
CA PHE A 541 6.02 20.30 -5.58
C PHE A 541 7.32 19.78 -6.23
N ASN A 542 7.21 18.86 -7.19
CA ASN A 542 8.36 18.34 -7.94
C ASN A 542 9.09 19.44 -8.71
N GLY A 543 8.32 20.34 -9.35
CA GLY A 543 8.86 21.53 -10.02
C GLY A 543 9.64 22.44 -9.06
N LEU A 544 9.11 22.69 -7.86
CA LEU A 544 9.80 23.46 -6.82
C LEU A 544 11.12 22.81 -6.40
N VAL A 545 11.11 21.51 -6.08
CA VAL A 545 12.31 20.77 -5.66
C VAL A 545 13.38 20.80 -6.75
N ARG A 546 13.00 20.41 -7.97
CA ARG A 546 13.92 20.36 -9.11
C ARG A 546 14.57 21.71 -9.38
N GLN A 547 13.77 22.76 -9.50
CA GLN A 547 14.27 24.10 -9.78
C GLN A 547 15.17 24.63 -8.66
N SER A 548 14.85 24.31 -7.40
CA SER A 548 15.66 24.71 -6.25
C SER A 548 17.05 24.09 -6.27
N ILE A 549 17.15 22.81 -6.66
CA ILE A 549 18.44 22.13 -6.83
C ILE A 549 19.25 22.78 -7.97
N LEU A 550 18.63 22.99 -9.13
CA LEU A 550 19.28 23.61 -10.30
C LEU A 550 19.79 25.02 -10.03
N ASP A 551 19.02 25.85 -9.32
CA ASP A 551 19.36 27.23 -9.04
C ASP A 551 20.48 27.38 -7.99
N SER A 552 20.61 26.39 -7.11
CA SER A 552 21.47 26.48 -5.92
C SER A 552 22.76 25.67 -6.00
N THR A 553 22.90 24.83 -7.04
CA THR A 553 23.98 23.84 -7.17
C THR A 553 24.82 24.09 -8.41
N ILE A 554 26.13 24.23 -8.24
CA ILE A 554 27.06 24.57 -9.33
C ILE A 554 27.60 23.32 -10.04
N ALA A 555 27.85 22.26 -9.27
CA ALA A 555 28.39 20.99 -9.74
C ALA A 555 27.65 19.83 -9.04
N PRO A 556 27.51 18.66 -9.69
CA PRO A 556 26.71 17.55 -9.15
C PRO A 556 27.13 17.12 -7.74
N ASP A 557 28.42 17.19 -7.39
CA ASP A 557 28.98 16.82 -6.08
C ASP A 557 29.19 18.02 -5.14
N GLN A 558 28.47 19.14 -5.36
CA GLN A 558 28.55 20.36 -4.56
C GLN A 558 27.16 20.88 -4.16
N ILE A 559 26.33 19.98 -3.63
CA ILE A 559 24.99 20.32 -3.12
C ILE A 559 25.13 21.01 -1.77
N HIS A 560 24.38 22.10 -1.63
CA HIS A 560 24.21 22.84 -0.37
C HIS A 560 22.74 22.76 0.06
N HIS A 561 22.37 21.80 0.90
CA HIS A 561 20.96 21.50 1.18
C HIS A 561 20.23 22.69 1.81
N GLY A 562 20.89 23.41 2.73
CA GLY A 562 20.32 24.61 3.32
C GLY A 562 19.95 25.67 2.27
N LYS A 563 20.83 25.90 1.28
CA LYS A 563 20.57 26.83 0.17
C LYS A 563 19.45 26.35 -0.75
N VAL A 564 19.39 25.04 -1.02
CA VAL A 564 18.30 24.43 -1.79
C VAL A 564 16.96 24.67 -1.08
N LEU A 565 16.89 24.45 0.23
CA LEU A 565 15.67 24.69 1.01
C LEU A 565 15.29 26.19 1.05
N GLN A 566 16.25 27.09 1.24
CA GLN A 566 16.02 28.54 1.16
C GLN A 566 15.46 28.95 -0.21
N ARG A 567 16.03 28.40 -1.29
CA ARG A 567 15.57 28.67 -2.65
C ARG A 567 14.16 28.12 -2.88
N MET A 568 13.87 26.94 -2.33
CA MET A 568 12.55 26.32 -2.41
C MET A 568 11.48 27.17 -1.75
N VAL A 569 11.73 27.66 -0.53
CA VAL A 569 10.83 28.59 0.17
C VAL A 569 10.64 29.88 -0.62
N ALA A 570 11.73 30.44 -1.17
CA ALA A 570 11.65 31.64 -2.00
C ALA A 570 10.83 31.44 -3.29
N LEU A 571 11.00 30.29 -3.96
CA LEU A 571 10.23 29.93 -5.16
C LEU A 571 8.75 29.70 -4.85
N ALA A 572 8.44 29.02 -3.74
CA ALA A 572 7.06 28.83 -3.30
C ALA A 572 6.36 30.17 -3.07
N ASN A 573 7.01 31.09 -2.34
CA ASN A 573 6.49 32.45 -2.12
C ASN A 573 6.30 33.23 -3.42
N GLN A 574 7.24 33.14 -4.37
CA GLN A 574 7.15 33.79 -5.69
C GLN A 574 5.96 33.28 -6.51
N GLN A 575 5.60 32.01 -6.34
CA GLN A 575 4.50 31.35 -7.05
C GLN A 575 3.17 31.40 -6.27
N GLY A 576 3.13 32.03 -5.09
CA GLY A 576 1.93 32.08 -4.24
C GLY A 576 1.55 30.73 -3.64
N ILE A 577 2.52 29.82 -3.49
CA ILE A 577 2.34 28.49 -2.91
C ILE A 577 2.65 28.56 -1.42
N ASP A 578 1.68 28.18 -0.60
CA ASP A 578 1.91 28.02 0.83
C ASP A 578 2.59 26.67 1.10
N ILE A 579 3.92 26.71 1.23
CA ILE A 579 4.71 25.51 1.48
C ILE A 579 4.38 24.84 2.82
N THR A 580 3.82 25.58 3.80
CA THR A 580 3.44 25.03 5.12
C THR A 580 2.29 24.03 5.01
N ARG A 581 1.61 23.94 3.87
CA ARG A 581 0.60 22.91 3.59
C ARG A 581 1.21 21.55 3.26
N LEU A 582 2.49 21.46 2.90
CA LEU A 582 3.12 20.19 2.54
C LEU A 582 3.12 19.21 3.73
N ARG A 583 2.64 17.99 3.51
CA ARG A 583 2.65 16.88 4.48
C ARG A 583 3.17 15.60 3.84
N TYR A 584 3.63 14.67 4.67
CA TYR A 584 3.87 13.29 4.27
C TYR A 584 2.55 12.52 4.26
N ALA A 585 2.17 12.00 3.10
CA ALA A 585 1.02 11.11 2.96
C ALA A 585 1.46 9.66 3.17
N THR A 586 0.51 8.75 3.38
CA THR A 586 0.81 7.32 3.54
C THR A 586 1.47 6.78 2.27
N MET A 587 2.56 6.04 2.47
CA MET A 587 3.18 5.22 1.41
C MET A 587 2.72 3.78 1.65
N ASP A 588 1.76 3.34 0.85
CA ASP A 588 1.04 2.12 1.14
C ASP A 588 1.73 0.93 0.48
N ASN A 589 2.33 0.07 1.30
CA ASN A 589 2.65 -1.27 0.85
C ASN A 589 1.35 -2.05 0.90
N THR A 590 0.84 -2.41 -0.26
CA THR A 590 -0.48 -3.02 -0.37
C THR A 590 -0.34 -4.44 -0.87
N LEU A 591 -0.92 -5.36 -0.10
CA LEU A 591 -1.12 -6.74 -0.47
C LEU A 591 -2.56 -6.91 -0.94
N TRP A 592 -2.73 -7.19 -2.22
CA TRP A 592 -4.01 -7.43 -2.87
C TRP A 592 -4.29 -8.92 -2.97
N PHE A 593 -5.57 -9.28 -2.88
CA PHE A 593 -6.08 -10.65 -2.99
C PHE A 593 -7.11 -10.77 -4.11
N PRO A 594 -6.77 -10.45 -5.37
CA PRO A 594 -7.72 -10.53 -6.47
C PRO A 594 -8.10 -11.99 -6.75
N ALA A 595 -9.28 -12.22 -7.32
CA ALA A 595 -9.64 -13.55 -7.83
C ALA A 595 -8.80 -13.95 -9.06
N TRP A 596 -8.28 -12.95 -9.79
CA TRP A 596 -7.29 -13.06 -10.86
C TRP A 596 -6.81 -11.68 -11.32
N VAL A 597 -5.57 -11.58 -11.79
CA VAL A 597 -4.95 -10.35 -12.34
C VAL A 597 -5.44 -9.92 -13.73
N GLY A 598 -6.29 -10.71 -14.41
CA GLY A 598 -6.81 -10.42 -15.75
C GLY A 598 -5.94 -10.97 -16.89
N GLU A 599 -6.42 -10.85 -18.13
CA GLU A 599 -5.78 -11.45 -19.32
C GLU A 599 -4.35 -10.98 -19.56
N GLY A 600 -4.05 -9.73 -19.19
CA GLY A 600 -2.71 -9.15 -19.29
C GLY A 600 -1.72 -9.62 -18.21
N GLY A 601 -2.16 -10.49 -17.29
CA GLY A 601 -1.31 -11.07 -16.25
C GLY A 601 -0.86 -10.06 -15.19
N ALA A 602 0.13 -10.45 -14.40
CA ALA A 602 0.66 -9.65 -13.29
C ALA A 602 1.19 -8.28 -13.74
N SER A 603 1.79 -8.20 -14.94
CA SER A 603 2.27 -6.93 -15.51
C SER A 603 1.15 -5.94 -15.81
N ASP A 604 0.00 -6.40 -16.29
CA ASP A 604 -1.14 -5.52 -16.55
C ASP A 604 -1.80 -5.07 -15.24
N PHE A 605 -1.91 -5.97 -14.26
CA PHE A 605 -2.39 -5.60 -12.93
C PHE A 605 -1.46 -4.59 -12.25
N HIS A 606 -0.15 -4.77 -12.32
CA HIS A 606 0.81 -3.77 -11.88
C HIS A 606 0.59 -2.42 -12.58
N TRP A 607 0.41 -2.44 -13.90
CA TRP A 607 0.12 -1.22 -14.66
C TRP A 607 -1.15 -0.54 -14.15
N GLN A 608 -2.20 -1.29 -13.82
CA GLN A 608 -3.43 -0.74 -13.24
C GLN A 608 -3.20 -0.14 -11.84
N VAL A 609 -2.41 -0.79 -10.99
CA VAL A 609 -2.01 -0.25 -9.67
C VAL A 609 -1.23 1.06 -9.82
N SER A 610 -0.29 1.11 -10.76
CA SER A 610 0.52 2.31 -11.06
C SER A 610 -0.26 3.42 -11.78
N HIS A 611 -1.44 3.10 -12.33
CA HIS A 611 -2.37 4.04 -12.98
C HIS A 611 -3.75 3.94 -12.34
N ALA A 612 -3.76 3.99 -11.01
CA ALA A 612 -4.96 3.78 -10.23
C ALA A 612 -6.07 4.79 -10.57
N PRO A 613 -7.35 4.42 -10.36
CA PRO A 613 -8.46 5.35 -10.48
C PRO A 613 -8.22 6.64 -9.67
N SER A 614 -8.66 7.77 -10.22
CA SER A 614 -8.58 9.07 -9.55
C SER A 614 -9.97 9.66 -9.32
N ALA A 615 -10.10 10.44 -8.26
CA ALA A 615 -11.30 11.20 -7.94
C ALA A 615 -11.03 12.69 -8.12
N LYS A 616 -11.95 13.38 -8.81
CA LYS A 616 -11.84 14.79 -9.13
C LYS A 616 -13.09 15.54 -8.67
N PRO A 617 -12.99 16.39 -7.63
CA PRO A 617 -14.04 17.35 -7.31
C PRO A 617 -14.29 18.30 -8.50
N LEU A 618 -15.55 18.49 -8.88
CA LEU A 618 -15.97 19.30 -10.02
C LEU A 618 -16.59 20.65 -9.63
N GLY A 619 -16.71 20.90 -8.33
CA GLY A 619 -17.34 22.04 -7.70
C GLY A 619 -18.79 21.77 -7.29
N ALA A 620 -19.41 22.81 -6.76
CA ALA A 620 -20.79 22.77 -6.31
C ALA A 620 -21.77 22.35 -7.40
N VAL A 621 -22.71 21.46 -7.03
CA VAL A 621 -23.79 21.03 -7.91
C VAL A 621 -24.72 22.21 -8.16
N ARG A 622 -24.63 22.80 -9.36
CA ARG A 622 -25.49 23.94 -9.72
C ARG A 622 -26.94 23.44 -9.86
N ALA A 623 -27.84 23.98 -9.06
CA ALA A 623 -29.26 23.92 -9.36
C ALA A 623 -29.53 24.62 -10.72
N PRO A 624 -30.55 24.21 -11.49
CA PRO A 624 -30.86 24.88 -12.74
C PRO A 624 -31.17 26.34 -12.41
N SER A 625 -30.52 27.26 -13.13
CA SER A 625 -30.94 28.67 -13.11
C SER A 625 -32.41 28.67 -13.51
N ALA A 626 -33.29 29.08 -12.59
CA ALA A 626 -34.66 29.41 -12.95
C ALA A 626 -34.57 30.40 -14.12
N THR A 627 -34.97 29.97 -15.31
CA THR A 627 -35.18 30.87 -16.43
C THR A 627 -36.15 31.93 -15.93
N ALA A 628 -35.66 33.17 -15.82
CA ALA A 628 -36.48 34.31 -15.48
C ALA A 628 -37.66 34.40 -16.46
N PRO A 629 -38.87 34.78 -15.99
CA PRO A 629 -40.11 34.72 -16.76
C PRO A 629 -40.09 35.54 -18.05
#